data_AF-A0A512J9D3-F1
#
_entry.id   AF-A0A512J9D3-F1
#
_cell.length_a   1.000
_cell.length_b   1.000
_cell.length_c   1.000
_cell.angle_alpha   90.00
_cell.angle_beta   90.00
_cell.angle_gamma   90.00
#
_symmetry.space_group_name_H-M   'P 1'
#
loop_
_entity.id
_entity.type
_entity.pdbx_description
1 polymer ?
#
loop_
_entity_poly.entity_id
_entity_poly.type
_entity_poly.pdbx_seq_one_letter_code
_entity_poly.pdbx_strand_id
1 'polypeptide(L)'
;MAATNRQNTDFLFRQADEAWRTEMAQRHGADAPARLRYAPEARGEPGSRLRQAFNARERAYQLWLKARGLGDFRHAPLTRTPEMIAIGAVAGTPLSPVPLRA
;
A
#
# COMPACT_ATOMS: atom_id res chain seq x y z
N MET A 1 19.62 -9.25 -5.13
CA MET A 1 19.24 -7.84 -5.41
C MET A 1 17.88 -7.44 -4.82
N ALA A 2 16.81 -8.24 -4.91
CA ALA A 2 15.48 -7.85 -4.39
C ALA A 2 15.40 -7.66 -2.85
N ALA A 3 16.14 -8.46 -2.07
CA ALA A 3 16.18 -8.33 -0.60
C ALA A 3 16.79 -7.00 -0.14
N THR A 4 17.84 -6.53 -0.81
CA THR A 4 18.50 -5.24 -0.56
C THR A 4 17.56 -4.06 -0.84
N ASN A 5 16.73 -4.15 -1.88
CA ASN A 5 15.73 -3.13 -2.21
C ASN A 5 14.61 -3.04 -1.14
N ARG A 6 14.17 -4.19 -0.60
CA ARG A 6 13.21 -4.21 0.52
C ARG A 6 13.79 -3.56 1.78
N GLN A 7 14.97 -3.97 2.21
CA GLN A 7 15.62 -3.41 3.40
C GLN A 7 15.83 -1.90 3.30
N ASN A 8 16.24 -1.41 2.12
CA ASN A 8 16.43 0.01 1.89
C ASN A 8 15.09 0.79 1.98
N THR A 9 14.03 0.26 1.37
CA THR A 9 12.70 0.90 1.45
C THR A 9 12.07 0.85 2.85
N ASP A 10 12.35 -0.19 3.65
CA ASP A 10 11.95 -0.22 5.07
C ASP A 10 12.66 0.87 5.88
N PHE A 11 13.97 1.02 5.70
CA PHE A 11 14.76 2.05 6.37
C PHE A 11 14.25 3.46 6.03
N LEU A 12 14.07 3.74 4.74
CA LEU A 12 13.55 5.02 4.26
C LEU A 12 12.16 5.33 4.82
N PHE A 13 11.29 4.31 4.88
CA PHE A 13 9.95 4.49 5.45
C PHE A 13 9.98 4.77 6.95
N ARG A 14 10.79 4.03 7.72
CA ARG A 14 10.93 4.25 9.17
C ARG A 14 11.46 5.65 9.48
N GLN A 15 12.50 6.09 8.78
CA GLN A 15 13.09 7.40 8.97
C GLN A 15 12.09 8.53 8.66
N ALA A 16 11.34 8.40 7.56
CA ALA A 16 10.32 9.37 7.19
C ALA A 16 9.11 9.36 8.13
N ASP A 17 8.69 8.19 8.62
CA ASP A 17 7.61 8.07 9.61
C ASP A 17 8.01 8.73 10.93
N GLU A 18 9.24 8.51 11.41
CA GLU A 18 9.75 9.12 12.65
C GLU A 18 9.80 10.65 12.55
N ALA A 19 10.33 11.19 11.44
CA ALA A 19 10.34 12.63 11.21
C ALA A 19 8.93 13.24 11.24
N TRP A 20 7.95 12.56 10.62
CA TRP A 20 6.54 12.97 10.65
C TRP A 20 5.95 12.88 12.06
N ARG A 21 6.24 11.82 12.83
CA ARG A 21 5.77 11.67 14.21
C ARG A 21 6.32 12.77 15.12
N THR A 22 7.59 13.13 14.96
CA THR A 22 8.22 14.21 15.74
C THR A 22 7.55 15.55 15.46
N GLU A 23 7.35 15.90 14.18
CA GLU A 23 6.65 17.15 13.82
C GLU A 23 5.19 17.17 14.29
N MET A 24 4.49 16.04 14.21
CA MET A 24 3.13 15.89 14.75
C MET A 24 3.09 16.07 16.26
N ALA A 25 4.02 15.44 16.98
CA ALA A 25 4.11 15.52 18.42
C ALA A 25 4.41 16.94 18.89
N GLN A 26 5.30 17.66 18.20
CA GLN A 26 5.64 19.05 18.50
C GLN A 26 4.46 20.00 18.28
N ARG A 27 3.62 19.77 17.25
CA ARG A 27 2.52 20.69 16.89
C ARG A 27 1.21 20.40 17.61
N HIS A 28 0.91 19.13 17.85
CA HIS A 28 -0.41 18.68 18.29
C HIS A 28 -0.37 17.86 19.58
N GLY A 29 0.82 17.67 20.18
CA GLY A 29 1.03 16.89 21.40
C GLY A 29 1.45 15.45 21.13
N ALA A 30 2.03 14.80 22.15
CA ALA A 30 2.69 13.49 22.03
C ALA A 30 1.79 12.37 21.47
N ASP A 31 0.49 12.41 21.73
CA ASP A 31 -0.48 11.40 21.27
C ASP A 31 -1.01 11.66 19.85
N ALA A 32 -0.77 12.85 19.30
CA ALA A 32 -1.27 13.24 17.99
C ALA A 32 -0.84 12.32 16.83
N PRO A 33 0.38 11.77 16.77
CA PRO A 33 0.75 10.86 15.70
C PRO A 33 -0.07 9.57 15.68
N ALA A 34 -0.58 9.11 16.83
CA ALA A 34 -1.48 7.96 16.91
C ALA A 34 -2.92 8.35 16.56
N ARG A 35 -3.41 9.47 17.13
CA ARG A 35 -4.80 9.93 16.98
C ARG A 35 -5.13 10.46 15.60
N LEU A 36 -4.21 11.22 15.00
CA LEU A 36 -4.46 11.97 13.76
C LEU A 36 -3.84 11.30 12.53
N ARG A 37 -3.29 10.09 12.64
CA ARG A 37 -2.49 9.43 11.59
C ARG A 37 -3.12 9.44 10.18
N TYR A 38 -4.44 9.30 10.11
CA TYR A 38 -5.21 9.27 8.87
C TYR A 38 -6.11 10.50 8.68
N ALA A 39 -6.03 11.46 9.59
CA ALA A 39 -6.82 12.67 9.58
C ALA A 39 -6.20 13.70 8.61
N PRO A 40 -6.98 14.61 8.01
CA PRO A 40 -6.46 15.64 7.12
C PRO A 40 -5.42 16.56 7.79
N GLU A 41 -5.54 16.78 9.10
CA GLU A 41 -4.63 17.59 9.90
C GLU A 41 -3.21 17.02 9.92
N ALA A 42 -3.06 15.70 9.84
CA ALA A 42 -1.75 15.05 9.76
C ALA A 42 -0.97 15.36 8.48
N ARG A 43 -1.64 15.90 7.47
CA ARG A 43 -1.00 16.32 6.22
C ARG A 43 -0.21 17.61 6.39
N GLY A 44 -0.56 18.42 7.38
CA GLY A 44 -0.02 19.75 7.59
C GLY A 44 -0.34 20.75 6.48
N GLU A 45 -0.18 22.03 6.81
CA GLU A 45 -0.39 23.14 5.87
C GLU A 45 0.66 23.15 4.75
N PRO A 46 0.29 23.57 3.51
CA PRO A 46 1.24 23.78 2.42
C PRO A 46 2.46 24.61 2.86
N GLY A 47 3.66 24.16 2.48
CA GLY A 47 4.92 24.83 2.84
C GLY A 47 5.43 24.54 4.26
N SER A 48 4.64 23.93 5.14
CA SER A 48 5.08 23.62 6.50
C SER A 48 6.03 22.41 6.56
N ARG A 49 6.88 22.35 7.60
CA ARG A 49 7.73 21.17 7.87
C ARG A 49 6.92 19.88 8.02
N LEU A 50 5.76 19.95 8.67
CA LEU A 50 4.84 18.81 8.76
C LEU A 50 4.39 18.31 7.37
N ARG A 51 4.09 19.22 6.44
CA ARG A 51 3.74 18.87 5.06
C ARG A 51 4.90 18.23 4.31
N GLN A 52 6.12 18.71 4.52
CA GLN A 52 7.31 18.10 3.93
C GLN A 52 7.54 16.69 4.48
N ALA A 53 7.44 16.50 5.80
CA ALA A 53 7.58 15.20 6.44
C ALA A 53 6.47 14.22 6.00
N PHE A 54 5.23 14.70 5.90
CA PHE A 54 4.12 13.92 5.36
C PHE A 54 4.39 13.47 3.92
N ASN A 55 4.81 14.38 3.04
CA ASN A 55 5.12 14.05 1.65
C ASN A 55 6.30 13.06 1.53
N ALA A 56 7.33 13.19 2.37
CA ALA A 56 8.45 12.26 2.41
C ALA A 56 7.99 10.85 2.84
N ARG A 57 7.13 10.77 3.86
CA ARG A 57 6.51 9.52 4.33
C ARG A 57 5.66 8.87 3.23
N GLU A 58 4.87 9.64 2.50
CA GLU A 58 4.06 9.15 1.38
C GLU A 58 4.94 8.56 0.27
N ARG A 59 6.00 9.27 -0.13
CA ARG A 59 6.94 8.77 -1.14
C ARG A 59 7.62 7.47 -0.70
N ALA A 60 8.10 7.42 0.54
CA ALA A 60 8.74 6.22 1.09
C ALA A 60 7.78 5.03 1.15
N TYR A 61 6.51 5.29 1.50
CA TYR A 61 5.47 4.26 1.49
C TYR A 61 5.17 3.72 0.08
N GLN A 62 5.06 4.59 -0.92
CA GLN A 62 4.86 4.15 -2.30
C GLN A 62 6.03 3.31 -2.80
N LEU A 63 7.27 3.66 -2.43
CA LEU A 63 8.45 2.84 -2.73
C LEU A 63 8.41 1.48 -2.01
N TRP A 64 8.00 1.48 -0.74
CA TRP A 64 7.84 0.27 0.07
C TRP A 64 6.80 -0.70 -0.52
N LEU A 65 5.68 -0.18 -1.02
CA LEU A 65 4.65 -0.92 -1.73
C LEU A 65 5.18 -1.51 -3.04
N LYS A 66 5.83 -0.69 -3.87
CA LYS A 66 6.42 -1.11 -5.15
C LYS A 66 7.46 -2.21 -4.97
N ALA A 67 8.34 -2.10 -3.96
CA ALA A 67 9.33 -3.12 -3.63
C ALA A 67 8.73 -4.47 -3.19
N ARG A 68 7.42 -4.50 -2.90
CA ARG A 68 6.67 -5.69 -2.49
C ARG A 68 5.62 -6.14 -3.50
N GLY A 69 5.41 -5.39 -4.58
CA GLY A 69 4.33 -5.65 -5.54
C GLY A 69 2.93 -5.46 -4.93
N LEU A 70 2.81 -4.60 -3.91
CA LEU A 70 1.55 -4.33 -3.21
C LEU A 70 0.88 -3.08 -3.78
N GLY A 71 -0.46 -3.09 -3.77
CA GLY A 71 -1.27 -1.90 -4.04
C GLY A 71 -1.42 -1.02 -2.80
N ASP A 72 -1.84 0.24 -2.98
CA ASP A 72 -2.10 1.13 -1.85
C ASP A 72 -3.42 0.80 -1.15
N PHE A 73 -3.32 0.17 0.01
CA PHE A 73 -4.47 -0.24 0.82
C PHE A 73 -5.11 0.91 1.63
N ARG A 74 -4.49 2.10 1.68
CA ARG A 74 -5.05 3.25 2.44
C ARG A 74 -6.14 3.99 1.67
N HIS A 75 -6.09 3.87 0.34
CA HIS A 75 -7.00 4.52 -0.60
C HIS A 75 -7.79 3.53 -1.46
N ALA A 76 -7.61 2.22 -1.24
CA ALA A 76 -8.42 1.22 -1.90
C ALA A 76 -9.90 1.46 -1.56
N PRO A 77 -10.79 1.67 -2.55
CA PRO A 77 -12.19 1.41 -2.31
C PRO A 77 -12.30 -0.06 -1.91
N LEU A 78 -13.20 -0.39 -0.99
CA LEU A 78 -13.57 -1.76 -0.64
C LEU A 78 -14.24 -2.50 -1.83
N THR A 79 -13.80 -2.31 -3.07
CA THR A 79 -14.21 -3.12 -4.21
C THR A 79 -13.35 -4.37 -4.25
N ARG A 80 -13.49 -5.22 -3.23
CA ARG A 80 -13.32 -6.65 -3.41
C ARG A 80 -14.54 -7.10 -4.21
N THR A 81 -14.47 -7.09 -5.54
CA THR A 81 -15.38 -7.93 -6.32
C THR A 81 -14.89 -9.38 -6.21
N PRO A 82 -15.75 -10.33 -5.82
CA PRO A 82 -15.36 -11.73 -5.62
C PRO A 82 -15.03 -12.50 -6.93
N GLU A 83 -15.01 -11.85 -8.09
CA GLU A 83 -14.85 -12.56 -9.37
C GLU A 83 -13.43 -13.01 -9.74
N MET A 84 -12.40 -12.63 -8.97
CA MET A 84 -11.02 -13.05 -9.27
C MET A 84 -10.55 -14.32 -8.54
N ILE A 85 -11.47 -15.13 -8.00
CA ILE A 85 -11.21 -16.54 -7.67
C ILE A 85 -11.73 -17.40 -8.82
N ALA A 86 -11.16 -17.22 -10.01
CA ALA A 86 -11.30 -18.17 -11.11
C ALA A 86 -9.91 -18.49 -11.66
N ILE A 87 -9.12 -19.16 -10.82
CA ILE A 87 -7.92 -19.87 -11.26
C ILE A 87 -8.06 -21.31 -10.75
N GLY A 88 -8.28 -22.24 -11.68
CA GLY A 88 -8.04 -23.66 -11.46
C GLY A 88 -9.27 -24.56 -11.42
N ALA A 89 -9.97 -24.73 -12.54
CA ALA A 89 -10.62 -26.00 -12.85
C ALA A 89 -10.09 -26.49 -14.19
N VAL A 90 -9.03 -27.28 -14.12
CA VAL A 90 -8.57 -28.15 -15.20
C VAL A 90 -9.68 -29.18 -15.49
N ALA A 91 -10.32 -29.05 -16.64
CA ALA A 91 -11.03 -30.15 -17.30
C ALA A 91 -10.28 -30.32 -18.63
N GLY A 92 -9.39 -31.29 -18.79
CA GLY A 92 -9.75 -32.70 -18.73
C GLY A 92 -10.40 -33.09 -20.06
N THR A 93 -9.67 -33.00 -21.17
CA THR A 93 -10.04 -33.73 -22.39
C THR A 93 -9.86 -35.22 -22.08
N PRO A 94 -10.86 -36.08 -22.37
CA PRO A 94 -10.72 -36.88 -23.59
C PRO A 94 -12.03 -37.25 -24.31
N LEU A 95 -11.88 -37.41 -25.64
CA LEU A 95 -12.57 -38.34 -26.56
C LEU A 95 -13.95 -38.00 -27.14
N SER A 96 -13.95 -37.67 -28.45
CA SER A 96 -15.01 -38.02 -29.41
C SER A 96 -15.27 -39.54 -29.41
N PRO A 97 -16.49 -40.00 -29.77
CA PRO A 97 -16.67 -40.50 -31.15
C PRO A 97 -18.07 -40.30 -31.81
N VAL A 98 -18.02 -40.05 -33.13
CA VAL A 98 -18.84 -40.57 -34.26
C VAL A 98 -20.35 -40.20 -34.39
N PRO A 99 -20.82 -39.78 -35.59
CA PRO A 99 -22.21 -39.38 -35.85
C PRO A 99 -23.10 -40.56 -36.29
N LEU A 100 -24.42 -40.48 -36.03
CA LEU A 100 -25.41 -41.34 -36.67
C LEU A 100 -26.45 -40.50 -37.40
N ARG A 101 -26.42 -40.56 -38.73
CA ARG A 101 -27.46 -40.07 -39.63
C ARG A 101 -28.69 -40.99 -39.52
N ALA A 102 -29.88 -40.40 -39.58
CA ALA A 102 -31.08 -41.00 -40.14
C ALA A 102 -31.78 -39.91 -40.97
#